data_AF-A0A4D6YR47-F1
#
_entry.id   AF-A0A4D6YR47-F1
#
_cell.length_a   1.000
_cell.length_b   1.000
_cell.length_c   1.000
_cell.angle_alpha   90.00
_cell.angle_beta   90.00
_cell.angle_gamma   90.00
#
_symmetry.space_group_name_H-M   'P 1'
#
loop_
_entity.id
_entity.type
_entity.pdbx_description
1 polymer ?
#
loop_
_entity_poly.entity_id
_entity_poly.type
_entity_poly.pdbx_seq_one_letter_code
_entity_poly.pdbx_strand_id
1 'polypeptide(L)' 'WVPVTKLGRLVREGKIDKLESIYLFSLPIKEFEIIDFFLGAALNDEVLKIMPVQKQTR' A
#
# COMPACT_ATOMS: atom_id res chain seq x y z
N TRP A 1 11.18 0.40 5.72
CA TRP A 1 10.17 0.27 6.80
C TRP A 1 10.35 -1.05 7.54
N VAL A 2 9.82 -1.21 8.75
CA VAL A 2 9.83 -2.48 9.50
C VAL A 2 8.52 -3.22 9.21
N PRO A 3 8.54 -4.30 8.40
CA PRO A 3 7.32 -4.95 7.96
C PRO A 3 6.64 -5.70 9.11
N VAL A 4 5.37 -5.42 9.32
CA VAL A 4 4.53 -6.10 10.31
C VAL A 4 3.82 -7.31 9.70
N THR A 5 3.49 -7.26 8.41
CA THR A 5 2.79 -8.37 7.73
C THR A 5 3.76 -9.43 7.19
N LYS A 6 3.23 -10.63 6.94
CA LYS A 6 4.00 -11.70 6.25
C LYS A 6 4.40 -11.26 4.84
N LEU A 7 3.50 -10.58 4.12
CA LEU A 7 3.75 -10.08 2.77
C LEU A 7 4.88 -9.06 2.77
N GLY A 8 4.84 -8.06 3.66
CA GLY A 8 5.89 -7.05 3.78
C GLY A 8 7.26 -7.65 4.12
N ARG A 9 7.32 -8.71 4.94
CA ARG A 9 8.58 -9.45 5.20
C ARG A 9 9.12 -10.08 3.92
N LEU A 10 8.27 -10.77 3.15
CA LEU A 10 8.69 -11.40 1.89
C LEU A 10 9.15 -10.38 0.84
N VAL A 11 8.46 -9.24 0.74
CA VAL A 11 8.85 -8.14 -0.17
C VAL A 11 10.19 -7.54 0.27
N ARG A 12 10.37 -7.27 1.57
CA ARG A 12 11.63 -6.72 2.10
C ARG A 12 12.81 -7.70 1.96
N GLU A 13 12.56 -9.00 2.09
CA GLU A 13 13.56 -10.05 1.86
C GLU A 13 13.88 -10.28 0.37
N GLY A 14 13.16 -9.62 -0.56
CA GLY A 14 13.36 -9.77 -2.01
C GLY A 14 12.85 -11.09 -2.58
N LYS A 15 12.01 -11.83 -1.83
CA LYS A 15 11.38 -13.08 -2.31
C LYS A 15 10.22 -12.82 -3.28
N ILE A 16 9.65 -11.62 -3.22
CA ILE A 16 8.63 -11.14 -4.16
C ILE A 16 9.25 -9.93 -4.86
N ASP A 17 9.56 -10.11 -6.13
CA ASP A 17 10.24 -9.14 -7.00
C ASP A 17 9.25 -8.28 -7.81
N LYS A 18 8.01 -8.77 -7.96
CA LYS A 18 7.00 -8.20 -8.84
C LYS A 18 5.66 -8.04 -8.14
N LEU A 19 5.00 -6.91 -8.44
CA LEU A 19 3.67 -6.61 -7.94
C LEU A 19 2.61 -7.56 -8.55
N GLU A 20 2.84 -8.02 -9.78
CA GLU A 20 2.00 -8.97 -10.51
C GLU A 20 1.86 -10.31 -9.77
N SER A 21 2.91 -10.75 -9.08
CA SER A 21 2.85 -11.96 -8.26
C SER A 21 1.84 -11.81 -7.11
N ILE A 22 1.75 -10.63 -6.51
CA ILE A 22 0.79 -10.33 -5.44
C ILE A 22 -0.63 -10.38 -5.99
N TYR A 23 -0.86 -9.83 -7.19
CA TYR A 23 -2.16 -9.86 -7.86
C TYR A 23 -2.57 -11.27 -8.28
N LEU A 24 -1.65 -12.06 -8.83
CA LEU A 24 -1.93 -13.45 -9.25
C LEU A 24 -2.44 -14.31 -8.09
N PHE A 25 -1.86 -14.15 -6.90
CA PHE A 25 -2.26 -14.88 -5.70
C PHE A 25 -3.36 -14.17 -4.89
N SER A 26 -3.89 -13.03 -5.38
CA SER A 26 -4.93 -12.24 -4.71
C SER A 26 -4.61 -11.93 -3.24
N LEU A 27 -3.34 -11.65 -2.94
CA LEU A 27 -2.91 -11.39 -1.57
C LEU A 27 -3.31 -9.97 -1.14
N PRO A 28 -3.85 -9.79 0.08
CA PRO A 28 -4.24 -8.47 0.56
C PRO A 28 -3.03 -7.61 0.90
N ILE A 29 -2.94 -6.43 0.29
CA ILE A 29 -1.93 -5.42 0.59
C ILE A 29 -2.46 -4.54 1.74
N LYS A 30 -1.76 -4.53 2.88
CA LYS A 30 -2.13 -3.76 4.09
C LYS A 30 -1.06 -2.76 4.53
N GLU A 31 0.09 -2.76 3.87
CA GLU A 31 1.23 -1.87 4.13
C GLU A 31 1.44 -1.06 2.86
N PHE A 32 1.34 0.27 2.96
CA PHE A 32 1.48 1.17 1.81
C PHE A 32 2.91 1.17 1.28
N GLU A 33 3.89 0.89 2.14
CA GLU A 33 5.31 0.85 1.78
C GLU A 33 5.63 -0.24 0.75
N ILE A 34 4.76 -1.25 0.62
CA ILE A 34 4.86 -2.26 -0.46
C ILE A 34 4.62 -1.60 -1.82
N ILE A 35 3.63 -0.72 -1.93
CA ILE A 35 3.33 0.00 -3.17
C ILE A 35 4.42 1.03 -3.44
N ASP A 36 4.90 1.75 -2.43
CA ASP A 36 6.00 2.70 -2.58
C ASP A 36 7.28 2.02 -3.09
N PHE A 37 7.55 0.79 -2.63
CA PHE A 37 8.71 0.01 -3.07
C PHE A 37 8.64 -0.35 -4.57
N PHE A 38 7.46 -0.73 -5.07
CA PHE A 38 7.30 -1.14 -6.47
C PHE A 38 7.04 0.02 -7.45
N LEU A 39 6.27 1.03 -7.03
CA LEU A 39 5.70 2.05 -7.91
C LEU A 39 5.96 3.49 -7.43
N GLY A 40 6.69 3.70 -6.33
CA GLY A 40 6.75 4.99 -5.64
C GLY A 40 7.12 6.19 -6.51
N ALA A 41 8.04 6.05 -7.45
CA ALA A 41 8.44 7.15 -8.34
C ALA A 41 7.51 7.35 -9.55
N ALA A 42 6.65 6.37 -9.86
CA ALA A 42 5.75 6.40 -11.02
C ALA A 42 4.34 6.89 -10.67
N LEU A 43 3.99 6.92 -9.38
CA LEU A 43 2.68 7.35 -8.91
C LEU A 43 2.68 8.86 -8.60
N ASN A 44 1.63 9.53 -9.07
CA ASN A 44 1.35 10.92 -8.73
C ASN A 44 0.15 10.97 -7.80
N ASP A 45 0.19 11.87 -6.81
CA ASP A 45 -0.92 12.13 -5.90
C ASP A 45 -1.74 13.33 -6.41
N GLU A 46 -3.05 13.16 -6.54
CA GLU A 46 -3.98 14.19 -6.99
C GLU A 46 -5.18 14.28 -6.03
N VAL A 47 -5.39 15.47 -5.44
CA VAL A 47 -6.48 15.72 -4.51
C VAL A 47 -7.76 16.04 -5.28
N LEU A 48 -8.69 15.09 -5.33
CA LEU A 48 -9.95 15.25 -6.09
C LEU A 48 -10.93 16.24 -5.46
N LYS A 49 -11.32 16.02 -4.20
CA LYS A 49 -12.32 16.83 -3.50
C LYS A 49 -12.20 16.68 -1.99
N ILE A 50 -12.33 17.80 -1.27
CA ILE A 50 -12.43 17.82 0.19
C ILE A 50 -13.90 18.04 0.56
N MET A 51 -14.53 17.07 1.23
CA MET A 51 -15.90 17.19 1.72
C MET A 51 -15.91 17.37 3.25
N PRO A 52 -16.37 18.52 3.77
CA PRO A 52 -16.47 18.70 5.22
C PRO A 52 -17.59 17.82 5.77
N VAL A 53 -17.34 17.15 6.90
CA VAL A 53 -18.32 16.37 7.66
C VAL A 53 -18.45 16.94 9.07
N GLN A 54 -19.67 17.00 9.60
CA GLN A 54 -19.96 17.53 10.93
C GLN A 54 -20.67 16.47 11.77
N LYS A 55 -20.11 16.14 12.95
CA LYS A 55 -20.74 15.25 13.93
C LYS A 55 -21.21 16.09 15.11
N GLN A 56 -22.50 16.02 15.42
CA GLN A 56 -23.05 16.68 16.59
C GLN A 56 -22.55 16.00 17.88
N THR A 57 -22.06 16.79 18.83
CA THR A 57 -21.70 16.36 20.18
C THR A 57 -22.77 16.79 21.19
N ARG A 58 -22.82 16.15 22.37
CA ARG A 58 -23.69 16.55 23.49
C ARG A 58 -23.14 17.79 24.20
#